data_AF-A0AA39IXX9-F1
#
_entry.id   AF-A0AA39IXX9-F1
#
_cell.length_a   1.000
_cell.length_b   1.000
_cell.length_c   1.000
_cell.angle_alpha   90.00
_cell.angle_beta   90.00
_cell.angle_gamma   90.00
#
_symmetry.space_group_name_H-M   'P 1'
#
loop_
_entity.id
_entity.type
_entity.pdbx_description
1 polymer ?
#
loop_
_entity_poly.entity_id
_entity_poly.type
_entity_poly.pdbx_seq_one_letter_code
_entity_poly.pdbx_strand_id
1 'polypeptide(L)'
;MPYSVFILAQFPETSLRRPSRFRYPVSNRFRTTLLINWAPASQIFEWWISKISAVNENCAIRLIDFKIIVDGRLRHEEEHPALDWEDLWTRLDELCLTSSKMASLERVAITFDPQPAYWDILKAEMEINFLGLKKLGREVILDAVARRRH
;
A
#
# COMPACT_ATOMS: atom_id res chain seq x y z
N MET A 1 23.30 -14.30 5.42
CA MET A 1 21.88 -14.60 5.68
C MET A 1 21.19 -13.28 6.04
N PRO A 2 20.52 -12.57 5.12
CA PRO A 2 19.81 -11.35 5.49
C PRO A 2 18.38 -11.69 5.91
N TYR A 3 18.03 -11.27 7.11
CA TYR A 3 16.72 -11.43 7.72
C TYR A 3 15.67 -10.59 6.99
N SER A 4 14.52 -11.19 6.69
CA SER A 4 13.32 -10.48 6.24
C SER A 4 12.68 -9.77 7.43
N VAL A 5 12.49 -8.46 7.35
CA VAL A 5 11.69 -7.71 8.33
C VAL A 5 10.22 -7.85 7.91
N PHE A 6 9.47 -8.62 8.68
CA PHE A 6 8.01 -8.69 8.61
C PHE A 6 7.44 -7.46 9.31
N ILE A 7 6.58 -6.69 8.64
CA ILE A 7 5.59 -5.88 9.35
C ILE A 7 4.26 -6.64 9.24
N LEU A 8 4.05 -7.52 10.22
CA LEU A 8 2.74 -8.09 10.54
C LEU A 8 1.92 -6.99 11.22
N ALA A 9 0.90 -6.47 10.55
CA ALA A 9 -0.20 -5.80 11.25
C ALA A 9 -1.22 -6.88 11.65
N GLN A 10 -0.92 -7.62 12.70
CA GLN A 10 -1.85 -8.56 13.33
C GLN A 10 -2.51 -7.83 14.50
N PHE A 11 -3.75 -7.38 14.32
CA PHE A 11 -4.57 -6.88 15.42
C PHE A 11 -5.36 -8.05 16.02
N PRO A 12 -5.12 -8.46 17.28
CA PRO A 12 -6.20 -8.98 18.09
C PRO A 12 -7.07 -7.82 18.56
N GLU A 13 -8.37 -8.03 18.52
CA GLU A 13 -9.40 -7.12 19.01
C GLU A 13 -9.03 -6.52 20.39
N THR A 14 -9.37 -5.25 20.57
CA THR A 14 -9.32 -4.51 21.85
C THR A 14 -7.93 -4.28 22.44
N SER A 15 -7.17 -3.31 21.91
CA SER A 15 -6.55 -2.25 22.73
C SER A 15 -5.57 -1.38 21.91
N LEU A 16 -5.79 -0.08 22.00
CA LEU A 16 -4.90 0.98 21.54
C LEU A 16 -3.56 0.89 22.31
N ARG A 17 -2.51 0.28 21.75
CA ARG A 17 -1.13 0.51 22.21
C ARG A 17 -0.17 0.70 21.04
N ARG A 18 0.43 1.90 21.00
CA ARG A 18 1.47 2.34 20.06
C ARG A 18 2.77 1.53 20.24
N PRO A 19 3.43 1.08 19.17
CA PRO A 19 4.84 0.69 19.23
C PRO A 19 5.76 1.86 18.90
N SER A 20 6.86 1.93 19.65
CA SER A 20 7.91 2.94 19.64
C SER A 20 9.03 2.62 18.61
N ARG A 21 9.45 3.67 17.89
CA ARG A 21 10.66 3.81 17.05
C ARG A 21 10.87 2.80 15.92
N PHE A 22 10.57 3.25 14.70
CA PHE A 22 11.07 2.68 13.44
C PHE A 22 12.60 2.85 13.37
N ARG A 23 13.36 1.76 13.32
CA ARG A 23 14.72 1.76 12.76
C ARG A 23 14.62 1.26 11.32
N TYR A 24 15.18 2.03 10.39
CA TYR A 24 15.15 1.71 8.96
C TYR A 24 15.91 0.41 8.67
N PRO A 25 15.41 -0.44 7.77
CA PRO A 25 16.16 -1.59 7.31
C PRO A 25 17.30 -1.15 6.38
N VAL A 26 18.43 -1.87 6.41
CA VAL A 26 19.53 -1.80 5.41
C VAL A 26 19.07 -2.42 4.06
N SER A 27 17.77 -2.65 3.89
CA SER A 27 17.15 -3.30 2.73
C SER A 27 16.64 -2.23 1.78
N ASN A 28 17.00 -2.35 0.50
CA ASN A 28 16.47 -1.50 -0.57
C ASN A 28 15.02 -1.82 -0.95
N ARG A 29 14.39 -2.78 -0.27
CA ARG A 29 12.99 -3.17 -0.49
C ARG A 29 12.18 -3.06 0.79
N PHE A 30 11.03 -2.41 0.66
CA PHE A 30 10.02 -2.25 1.69
C PHE A 30 8.75 -3.02 1.28
N ARG A 31 8.18 -3.81 2.19
CA ARG A 31 7.00 -4.63 1.93
C ARG A 31 5.96 -4.44 3.01
N THR A 32 4.70 -4.43 2.59
CA THR A 32 3.57 -4.32 3.50
C THR A 32 2.37 -5.14 3.10
N THR A 33 1.56 -5.49 4.09
CA THR A 33 0.26 -6.11 3.91
C THR A 33 -0.80 -5.34 4.70
N LEU A 34 -1.86 -4.92 4.01
CA LEU A 34 -3.05 -4.27 4.54
C LEU A 34 -4.19 -5.28 4.55
N LEU A 35 -4.75 -5.57 5.72
CA LEU A 35 -6.00 -6.33 5.83
C LEU A 35 -7.18 -5.33 5.85
N ILE A 36 -8.05 -5.40 4.85
CA ILE A 36 -9.24 -4.57 4.70
C ILE A 36 -10.41 -5.26 5.39
N ASN A 37 -10.82 -4.68 6.53
CA ASN A 37 -12.16 -4.78 7.09
C ASN A 37 -12.81 -3.39 6.91
N TRP A 38 -14.10 -3.31 6.54
CA TRP A 38 -14.76 -2.06 6.07
C TRP A 38 -14.51 -0.80 6.92
N ALA A 39 -14.50 -0.91 8.25
CA ALA A 39 -14.43 0.26 9.13
C ALA A 39 -13.00 0.82 9.37
N PRO A 40 -11.93 0.01 9.51
CA PRO A 40 -10.57 0.56 9.71
C PRO A 40 -9.72 0.72 8.43
N ALA A 41 -10.16 0.27 7.25
CA ALA A 41 -9.26 0.15 6.10
C ALA A 41 -8.67 1.50 5.62
N SER A 42 -9.48 2.56 5.54
CA SER A 42 -9.02 3.92 5.23
C SER A 42 -8.08 4.47 6.29
N GLN A 43 -8.40 4.27 7.58
CA GLN A 43 -7.56 4.72 8.71
C GLN A 43 -6.20 4.02 8.72
N ILE A 44 -6.15 2.73 8.39
CA ILE A 44 -4.88 2.01 8.28
C ILE A 44 -4.10 2.58 7.08
N PHE A 45 -4.76 2.84 5.94
CA PHE A 45 -4.09 3.46 4.79
C PHE A 45 -3.56 4.87 5.09
N GLU A 46 -4.30 5.70 5.83
CA GLU A 46 -3.81 6.98 6.32
C GLU A 46 -2.61 6.84 7.26
N TRP A 47 -2.64 5.84 8.13
CA TRP A 47 -1.48 5.51 8.96
C TRP A 47 -0.27 5.13 8.11
N TRP A 48 -0.46 4.37 7.02
CA TRP A 48 0.59 4.07 6.05
C TRP A 48 1.19 5.32 5.42
N ILE A 49 0.35 6.23 4.90
CA ILE A 49 0.78 7.52 4.35
C ILE A 49 1.59 8.30 5.39
N SER A 50 1.11 8.39 6.63
CA SER A 50 1.82 9.07 7.72
C SER A 50 3.18 8.45 8.03
N LYS A 51 3.31 7.12 7.92
CA LYS A 51 4.60 6.45 8.14
C LYS A 51 5.58 6.68 7.00
N ILE A 52 5.11 6.66 5.76
CA ILE A 52 5.96 6.85 4.59
C ILE A 52 6.39 8.33 4.50
N SER A 53 5.52 9.29 4.82
CA SER A 53 5.88 10.72 4.84
C SER A 53 6.91 11.07 5.92
N ALA A 54 6.93 10.31 7.02
CA ALA A 54 7.90 10.45 8.11
C ALA A 54 9.26 9.80 7.82
N VAL A 55 9.43 9.17 6.65
CA VAL A 55 10.74 8.62 6.23
C VAL A 55 11.78 9.74 6.19
N ASN A 56 13.02 9.40 6.54
CA ASN A 56 14.12 10.36 6.60
C ASN A 56 14.55 10.79 5.19
N GLU A 57 15.20 11.95 5.10
CA GLU A 57 15.87 12.37 3.88
C GLU A 57 16.93 11.33 3.47
N ASN A 58 17.00 11.03 2.17
CA ASN A 58 17.89 10.02 1.57
C ASN A 58 17.60 8.57 1.96
N CYS A 59 16.33 8.17 1.89
CA CYS A 59 15.97 6.77 2.06
C CYS A 59 16.48 5.91 0.88
N ALA A 60 17.23 4.84 1.17
CA ALA A 60 17.75 3.90 0.17
C ALA A 60 16.68 2.90 -0.35
N ILE A 61 15.39 3.14 -0.06
CA ILE A 61 14.31 2.31 -0.56
C ILE A 61 14.20 2.51 -2.07
N ARG A 62 14.38 1.42 -2.81
CA ARG A 62 14.23 1.37 -4.27
C ARG A 62 12.90 0.74 -4.68
N LEU A 63 12.36 -0.15 -3.84
CA LEU A 63 11.18 -0.95 -4.16
C LEU A 63 10.18 -0.90 -2.99
N ILE A 64 8.92 -0.63 -3.29
CA ILE A 64 7.82 -0.73 -2.33
C ILE A 64 6.76 -1.69 -2.86
N ASP A 65 6.44 -2.72 -2.10
CA ASP A 65 5.33 -3.65 -2.41
C ASP A 65 4.21 -3.48 -1.38
N PHE A 66 3.04 -3.05 -1.80
CA PHE A 66 1.79 -3.04 -1.04
C PHE A 66 0.95 -4.26 -1.41
N LYS A 67 0.59 -5.07 -0.42
CA LYS A 67 -0.42 -6.13 -0.59
C LYS A 67 -1.69 -5.75 0.13
N ILE A 68 -2.81 -5.70 -0.57
CA ILE A 68 -4.12 -5.37 -0.04
C ILE A 68 -4.93 -6.66 0.00
N ILE A 69 -5.27 -7.11 1.20
CA ILE A 69 -6.02 -8.33 1.42
C ILE A 69 -7.41 -7.97 1.90
N VAL A 70 -8.42 -8.49 1.23
CA VAL A 70 -9.82 -8.26 1.57
C VAL A 70 -10.39 -9.49 2.23
N ASP A 71 -10.90 -9.36 3.46
CA ASP A 71 -11.61 -10.47 4.10
C ASP A 71 -12.87 -10.81 3.30
N GLY A 72 -13.05 -12.11 3.01
CA GLY A 72 -14.02 -12.65 2.08
C GLY A 72 -15.49 -12.54 2.49
N ARG A 73 -15.80 -11.72 3.50
CA ARG A 73 -17.17 -11.35 3.88
C ARG A 73 -17.76 -10.23 3.03
N LEU A 74 -16.94 -9.53 2.24
CA LEU A 74 -17.45 -8.64 1.20
C LEU A 74 -18.29 -9.46 0.23
N ARG A 75 -19.57 -9.13 0.13
CA ARG A 75 -20.45 -9.75 -0.85
C ARG A 75 -19.88 -9.44 -2.22
N HIS A 76 -19.92 -10.40 -3.14
CA HIS A 76 -19.35 -10.30 -4.48
C HIS A 76 -19.85 -9.09 -5.31
N GLU A 77 -20.89 -8.41 -4.84
CA GLU A 77 -21.59 -7.29 -5.47
C GLU A 77 -21.30 -5.94 -4.78
N GLU A 78 -20.66 -5.94 -3.61
CA GLU A 78 -20.29 -4.70 -2.93
C GLU A 78 -19.03 -4.11 -3.56
N GLU A 79 -19.10 -2.82 -3.91
CA GLU A 79 -17.97 -2.05 -4.42
C GLU A 79 -16.77 -2.16 -3.46
N HIS A 80 -15.58 -2.38 -4.03
CA HIS A 80 -14.37 -2.49 -3.23
C HIS A 80 -14.08 -1.13 -2.59
N PRO A 81 -13.81 -1.04 -1.27
CA PRO A 81 -13.64 0.25 -0.58
C PRO A 81 -12.46 1.09 -1.07
N ALA A 82 -11.64 0.55 -1.97
CA ALA A 82 -10.51 1.24 -2.58
C ALA A 82 -10.92 2.12 -3.77
N LEU A 83 -12.15 1.95 -4.28
CA LEU A 83 -12.75 2.88 -5.25
C LEU A 83 -12.90 4.27 -4.60
N ASP A 84 -13.32 4.33 -3.34
CA ASP A 84 -13.45 5.58 -2.59
C ASP A 84 -12.11 6.16 -2.06
N TRP A 85 -10.97 5.57 -2.42
CA TRP A 85 -9.66 5.96 -1.91
C TRP A 85 -8.90 6.92 -2.82
N GLU A 86 -9.56 7.60 -3.75
CA GLU A 86 -8.94 8.55 -4.68
C GLU A 86 -8.01 9.56 -3.98
N ASP A 87 -8.50 10.23 -2.91
CA ASP A 87 -7.70 11.16 -2.10
C ASP A 87 -6.47 10.47 -1.48
N LEU A 88 -6.65 9.24 -1.00
CA LEU A 88 -5.59 8.47 -0.35
C LEU A 88 -4.52 8.04 -1.36
N TRP A 89 -4.90 7.60 -2.56
CA TRP A 89 -3.97 7.27 -3.64
C TRP A 89 -3.17 8.47 -4.08
N THR A 90 -3.84 9.60 -4.26
CA THR A 90 -3.22 10.88 -4.65
C THR A 90 -2.24 11.36 -3.58
N ARG A 91 -2.65 11.34 -2.31
CA ARG A 91 -1.78 11.70 -1.17
C ARG A 91 -0.57 10.76 -1.05
N LEU A 92 -0.75 9.47 -1.32
CA LEU A 92 0.36 8.53 -1.35
C LEU A 92 1.37 8.88 -2.47
N ASP A 93 0.89 9.17 -3.68
CA ASP A 93 1.73 9.60 -4.81
C ASP A 93 2.46 10.92 -4.51
N GLU A 94 1.71 11.99 -4.24
CA GLU A 94 2.22 13.36 -4.16
C GLU A 94 2.98 13.66 -2.86
N LEU A 95 2.48 13.22 -1.70
CA LEU A 95 3.08 13.58 -0.41
C LEU A 95 4.23 12.66 -0.03
N CYS A 96 4.16 11.39 -0.43
CA CYS A 96 5.06 10.37 0.08
C CYS A 96 6.03 9.88 -0.99
N LEU A 97 5.48 9.33 -2.07
CA LEU A 97 6.28 8.57 -3.02
C LEU A 97 7.09 9.50 -3.90
N THR A 98 6.53 10.59 -4.42
CA THR A 98 7.24 11.58 -5.25
C THR A 98 8.17 12.52 -4.48
N SER A 99 8.14 12.47 -3.14
CA SER A 99 9.01 13.29 -2.29
C SER A 99 10.50 13.10 -2.62
N SER A 100 11.28 14.16 -2.48
CA SER A 100 12.75 14.11 -2.60
C SER A 100 13.39 13.12 -1.62
N LYS A 101 12.72 12.86 -0.49
CA LYS A 101 13.13 11.85 0.50
C LYS A 101 13.15 10.42 -0.05
N MET A 102 12.36 10.17 -1.10
CA MET A 102 12.24 8.93 -1.84
C MET A 102 12.98 8.99 -3.19
N ALA A 103 14.04 9.79 -3.31
CA ALA A 103 14.78 9.95 -4.56
C ALA A 103 15.29 8.62 -5.16
N SER A 104 15.63 7.63 -4.32
CA SER A 104 16.09 6.30 -4.77
C SER A 104 14.97 5.35 -5.17
N LEU A 105 13.70 5.73 -5.01
CA LEU A 105 12.57 4.88 -5.35
C LEU A 105 12.48 4.67 -6.86
N GLU A 106 12.44 3.40 -7.27
CA GLU A 106 12.38 2.97 -8.68
C GLU A 106 11.04 2.35 -9.03
N ARG A 107 10.46 1.55 -8.12
CA ARG A 107 9.21 0.82 -8.38
C ARG A 107 8.30 0.79 -7.16
N VAL A 108 7.01 0.90 -7.44
CA VAL A 108 5.92 0.67 -6.49
C VAL A 108 4.98 -0.38 -7.06
N ALA A 109 4.72 -1.44 -6.31
CA ALA A 109 3.76 -2.47 -6.66
C ALA A 109 2.59 -2.45 -5.66
N ILE A 110 1.36 -2.53 -6.16
CA ILE A 110 0.14 -2.67 -5.35
C ILE A 110 -0.60 -3.91 -5.85
N THR A 111 -0.77 -4.89 -4.97
CA THR A 111 -1.37 -6.18 -5.30
C THR A 111 -2.61 -6.42 -4.45
N PHE A 112 -3.77 -6.64 -5.07
CA PHE A 112 -5.01 -6.99 -4.39
C PHE A 112 -5.19 -8.51 -4.28
N ASP A 113 -5.61 -9.02 -3.12
CA ASP A 113 -5.81 -10.46 -2.87
C ASP A 113 -6.97 -10.71 -1.90
N PRO A 114 -8.14 -11.18 -2.35
CA PRO A 114 -8.42 -11.61 -3.72
C PRO A 114 -8.59 -10.44 -4.69
N GLN A 115 -8.51 -10.75 -5.99
CA GLN A 115 -8.87 -9.84 -7.07
C GLN A 115 -10.30 -9.29 -6.87
N PRO A 116 -10.48 -7.95 -6.85
CA PRO A 116 -11.80 -7.32 -6.78
C PRO A 116 -12.65 -7.66 -8.02
N ALA A 117 -13.97 -7.74 -7.86
CA ALA A 117 -14.88 -8.02 -8.97
C ALA A 117 -14.77 -6.97 -10.09
N TYR A 118 -14.63 -5.70 -9.72
CA TYR A 118 -14.49 -4.55 -10.63
C TYR A 118 -13.02 -4.18 -10.87
N TRP A 119 -12.13 -5.17 -10.93
CA TRP A 119 -10.67 -4.94 -11.02
C TRP A 119 -10.27 -4.00 -12.16
N ASP A 120 -10.84 -4.15 -13.36
CA ASP A 120 -10.45 -3.34 -14.51
C ASP A 120 -10.79 -1.85 -14.31
N ILE A 121 -11.93 -1.56 -13.69
CA ILE A 121 -12.38 -0.20 -13.36
C ILE A 121 -11.46 0.39 -12.28
N LEU A 122 -11.30 -0.33 -11.17
CA LEU A 122 -10.45 0.08 -10.06
C LEU A 122 -9.00 0.33 -10.52
N LYS A 123 -8.46 -0.57 -11.36
CA LYS A 123 -7.11 -0.44 -11.91
C LYS A 123 -6.99 0.83 -12.74
N ALA A 124 -7.94 1.09 -13.65
CA ALA A 124 -7.90 2.29 -14.49
C ALA A 124 -7.96 3.58 -13.65
N GLU A 125 -8.82 3.64 -12.64
CA GLU A 125 -8.92 4.79 -11.72
C GLU A 125 -7.61 4.99 -10.95
N MET A 126 -7.04 3.92 -10.40
CA MET A 126 -5.77 3.98 -9.67
C MET A 126 -4.61 4.41 -10.58
N GLU A 127 -4.55 3.96 -11.83
CA GLU A 127 -3.49 4.36 -12.76
C GLU A 127 -3.46 5.87 -13.03
N ILE A 128 -4.62 6.53 -12.93
CA ILE A 128 -4.77 7.99 -13.06
C ILE A 128 -4.25 8.71 -11.81
N ASN A 129 -4.29 8.09 -10.64
CA ASN A 129 -3.84 8.70 -9.38
C ASN A 129 -2.31 8.74 -9.21
N PHE A 130 -1.55 7.92 -9.95
CA PHE A 130 -0.08 7.84 -9.84
C PHE A 130 0.68 8.61 -10.95
N LEU A 131 0.18 9.78 -11.33
CA LEU A 131 0.82 10.60 -12.38
C LEU A 131 2.18 11.16 -11.94
N GLY A 132 2.36 11.49 -10.67
CA GLY A 132 3.61 12.03 -10.16
C GLY A 132 4.75 11.00 -10.26
N LEU A 133 4.51 9.75 -9.87
CA LEU A 133 5.47 8.68 -10.08
C LEU A 133 5.82 8.46 -11.56
N LYS A 134 4.82 8.49 -12.45
CA LYS A 134 5.04 8.39 -13.90
C LYS A 134 5.92 9.53 -14.43
N LYS A 135 5.68 10.77 -14.00
CA LYS A 135 6.50 11.95 -14.38
C LYS A 135 7.96 11.83 -13.92
N LEU A 136 8.20 11.16 -12.80
CA LEU A 136 9.55 10.88 -12.28
C LEU A 136 10.21 9.66 -12.93
N GLY A 137 9.57 9.00 -13.90
CA GLY A 137 10.10 7.81 -14.56
C GLY A 137 10.12 6.57 -13.67
N ARG A 138 9.29 6.53 -12.63
CA ARG A 138 9.21 5.41 -11.69
C ARG A 138 8.12 4.44 -12.12
N GLU A 139 8.38 3.16 -11.92
CA GLU A 139 7.48 2.10 -12.34
C GLU A 139 6.35 1.89 -11.32
N VAL A 140 5.11 1.86 -11.80
CA VAL A 140 3.93 1.56 -10.99
C VAL A 140 3.32 0.27 -11.51
N ILE A 141 3.20 -0.74 -10.66
CA ILE A 141 2.59 -2.03 -10.97
C ILE A 141 1.32 -2.16 -10.15
N LEU A 142 0.19 -2.32 -10.85
CA LEU A 142 -1.09 -2.67 -10.24
C LEU A 142 -1.45 -4.10 -10.66
N ASP A 143 -1.58 -4.98 -9.67
CA ASP A 143 -1.83 -6.41 -9.90
C ASP A 143 -2.91 -6.94 -8.96
N ALA A 144 -3.46 -8.11 -9.30
CA ALA A 144 -4.49 -8.76 -8.51
C ALA A 144 -4.37 -10.28 -8.56
N VAL A 145 -4.54 -10.93 -7.41
CA VAL A 145 -4.49 -12.38 -7.27
C VAL A 145 -5.89 -12.95 -7.45
N ALA A 146 -6.14 -13.58 -8.60
CA ALA A 146 -7.40 -14.30 -8.82
C ALA A 146 -7.59 -15.38 -7.73
N ARG A 147 -8.79 -15.48 -7.15
CA ARG A 147 -9.13 -16.59 -6.27
C ARG A 147 -8.97 -17.88 -7.06
N ARG A 148 -8.08 -18.78 -6.60
CA ARG A 148 -8.08 -20.16 -7.10
C ARG A 148 -9.41 -20.79 -6.70
N ARG A 149 -10.25 -21.11 -7.69
CA ARG A 149 -11.41 -21.97 -7.49
C ARG A 149 -10.86 -23.35 -7.13
N HIS A 150 -11.04 -23.77 -5.88
CA HIS A 150 -10.87 -25.15 -5.45
C HIS A 150 -12.21 -25.86 -5.54
#